data_AF-A0A8J8EQW7-F1
#
_entry.id   AF-A0A8J8EQW7-F1
#
_cell.length_a   1.000
_cell.length_b   1.000
_cell.length_c   1.000
_cell.angle_alpha   90.00
_cell.angle_beta   90.00
_cell.angle_gamma   90.00
#
_symmetry.space_group_name_H-M   'P 1'
#
loop_
_entity.id
_entity.type
_entity.pdbx_description
1 polymer ?
#
loop_
_entity_poly.entity_id
_entity_poly.type
_entity_poly.pdbx_seq_one_letter_code
_entity_poly.pdbx_strand_id
1 'polypeptide(L)'
;MGIKDAIMRIFPEIPELDDVDFSQYSTPYVGLLTEFERSGEKGLVEFQKFVEEKGGSKDVVGKLLISLLQYLLIRYRRYKEKVVVVPVIKVFITLKGWLIENGYERDWLNILHNFLGYLVDMMPYLAESQEREMADAYLTLIYNLALEAEDTFGEPYFNDLKIVAKENLKNLRERYGISREIAEKLKKNC
;
A
#
# COMPACT_ATOMS: atom_id res chain seq x y z
N MET A 1 21.64 12.74 2.58
CA MET A 1 21.93 11.50 1.83
C MET A 1 21.64 10.33 2.75
N GLY A 2 20.37 9.96 2.78
CA GLY A 2 19.87 8.88 3.62
C GLY A 2 18.96 7.96 2.84
N ILE A 3 18.61 6.85 3.47
CA ILE A 3 17.64 5.87 2.95
C ILE A 3 16.32 6.54 2.53
N LYS A 4 15.91 7.61 3.23
CA LYS A 4 14.77 8.44 2.86
C LYS A 4 14.87 8.99 1.44
N ASP A 5 16.00 9.60 1.08
CA ASP A 5 16.22 10.19 -0.25
C ASP A 5 16.14 9.12 -1.35
N ALA A 6 16.68 7.93 -1.08
CA ALA A 6 16.59 6.79 -2.01
C ALA A 6 15.14 6.31 -2.18
N ILE A 7 14.39 6.16 -1.10
CA ILE A 7 12.97 5.78 -1.14
C ILE A 7 12.16 6.81 -1.92
N MET A 8 12.36 8.10 -1.65
CA MET A 8 11.70 9.19 -2.38
C MET A 8 12.01 9.18 -3.87
N ARG A 9 13.21 8.75 -4.27
CA ARG A 9 13.56 8.57 -5.69
C ARG A 9 12.90 7.35 -6.31
N ILE A 10 12.70 6.27 -5.56
CA ILE A 10 12.00 5.08 -6.05
C ILE A 10 10.50 5.37 -6.24
N PHE A 11 9.90 6.16 -5.34
CA PHE A 11 8.46 6.50 -5.35
C PHE A 11 8.21 8.01 -5.48
N PRO A 12 8.62 8.66 -6.58
CA PRO A 12 8.36 10.08 -6.77
C PRO A 12 6.86 10.44 -6.78
N GLU A 13 5.99 9.47 -7.04
CA GLU A 13 4.53 9.59 -7.03
C GLU A 13 3.90 9.54 -5.62
N ILE A 14 4.70 9.26 -4.58
CA ILE A 14 4.27 9.18 -3.19
C ILE A 14 5.01 10.27 -2.38
N PRO A 15 4.71 11.56 -2.60
CA PRO A 15 5.40 12.65 -1.91
C PRO A 15 5.22 12.62 -0.39
N GLU A 16 4.15 11.98 0.11
CA GLU A 16 3.87 11.84 1.55
C GLU A 16 4.91 10.99 2.28
N LEU A 17 5.75 10.24 1.57
CA LEU A 17 6.91 9.56 2.17
C LEU A 17 7.93 10.54 2.75
N ASP A 18 7.92 11.81 2.33
CA ASP A 18 8.82 12.82 2.90
C ASP A 18 8.50 13.11 4.37
N ASP A 19 7.24 12.98 4.78
CA ASP A 19 6.85 13.24 6.17
C ASP A 19 7.07 12.01 7.08
N VAL A 20 7.51 10.87 6.51
CA VAL A 20 7.79 9.65 7.26
C VAL A 20 9.22 9.69 7.81
N ASP A 21 9.35 9.46 9.11
CA ASP A 21 10.64 9.27 9.75
C ASP A 21 11.20 7.88 9.45
N PHE A 22 12.32 7.82 8.72
CA PHE A 22 13.06 6.61 8.34
C PHE A 22 14.28 6.33 9.23
N SER A 23 14.47 7.04 10.35
CA SER A 23 15.65 6.88 11.22
C SER A 23 15.80 5.46 11.78
N GLN A 24 14.68 4.73 11.95
CA GLN A 24 14.65 3.35 12.42
C GLN A 24 14.47 2.32 11.30
N TYR A 25 14.46 2.75 10.03
CA TYR A 25 14.29 1.83 8.92
C TYR A 25 15.60 1.09 8.63
N SER A 26 15.64 -0.17 9.06
CA SER A 26 16.76 -1.07 8.83
C SER A 26 16.42 -2.04 7.70
N THR A 27 17.26 -2.06 6.66
CA THR A 27 17.08 -2.92 5.49
C THR A 27 18.42 -3.52 5.08
N PRO A 28 18.48 -4.77 4.59
CA PRO A 28 19.73 -5.31 4.05
C PRO A 28 20.15 -4.62 2.74
N TYR A 29 19.30 -3.77 2.16
CA TYR A 29 19.49 -3.15 0.84
C TYR A 29 20.11 -1.74 0.90
N VAL A 30 20.69 -1.31 2.03
CA VAL A 30 21.23 0.06 2.18
C VAL A 30 22.26 0.41 1.10
N GLY A 31 23.17 -0.52 0.76
CA GLY A 31 24.16 -0.30 -0.30
C GLY A 31 23.51 -0.04 -1.65
N LEU A 32 22.58 -0.91 -2.05
CA LEU A 32 21.82 -0.80 -3.29
C LEU A 32 21.02 0.51 -3.38
N LEU A 33 20.31 0.88 -2.31
CA LEU A 33 19.53 2.12 -2.23
C LEU A 33 20.43 3.36 -2.36
N THR A 34 21.60 3.33 -1.72
CA THR A 34 22.56 4.44 -1.78
C THR A 34 23.15 4.58 -3.18
N GLU A 35 23.44 3.48 -3.86
CA GLU A 35 23.96 3.54 -5.23
C GLU A 35 22.91 4.02 -6.24
N PHE A 36 21.65 3.59 -6.09
CA PHE A 36 20.55 4.09 -6.92
C PHE A 36 20.31 5.59 -6.70
N GLU A 37 20.36 6.06 -5.45
CA GLU A 37 20.24 7.49 -5.15
C GLU A 37 21.31 8.32 -5.86
N ARG A 38 22.54 7.80 -5.95
CA ARG A 38 23.67 8.43 -6.65
C ARG A 38 23.60 8.35 -8.17
N SER A 39 22.89 7.38 -8.75
CA SER A 39 22.75 7.28 -10.21
C SER A 39 21.98 8.46 -10.80
N GLY A 40 21.16 9.13 -9.98
CA GLY A 40 20.33 10.24 -10.40
C GLY A 40 18.98 9.81 -10.98
N GLU A 41 18.79 8.51 -11.21
CA GLU A 41 17.55 7.92 -11.71
C GLU A 41 16.41 8.02 -10.68
N LYS A 42 15.18 7.82 -11.17
CA LYS A 42 13.94 7.93 -10.39
C LYS A 42 12.88 6.98 -10.96
N GLY A 43 12.04 6.45 -10.08
CA GLY A 43 10.93 5.56 -10.42
C GLY A 43 11.23 4.09 -10.09
N LEU A 44 10.16 3.33 -9.83
CA LEU A 44 10.25 1.91 -9.49
C LEU A 44 10.74 1.07 -10.67
N VAL A 45 10.37 1.43 -11.89
CA VAL A 45 10.79 0.72 -13.12
C VAL A 45 12.29 0.89 -13.33
N GLU A 46 12.80 2.11 -13.17
CA GLU A 46 14.22 2.45 -13.24
C GLU A 46 14.99 1.75 -12.12
N PHE A 47 14.46 1.76 -10.90
CA PHE A 47 15.06 1.01 -9.79
C PHE A 47 15.16 -0.49 -10.08
N GLN A 48 14.14 -1.10 -10.68
CA GLN A 48 14.19 -2.51 -11.05
C GLN A 48 15.27 -2.78 -12.11
N LYS A 49 15.36 -1.95 -13.15
CA LYS A 49 16.43 -2.06 -14.16
C LYS A 49 17.80 -1.94 -13.52
N PHE A 50 17.98 -0.97 -12.64
CA PHE A 50 19.22 -0.76 -11.90
C PHE A 50 19.60 -1.99 -11.06
N VAL A 51 18.65 -2.64 -10.39
CA VAL A 51 18.88 -3.90 -9.65
C VAL A 51 19.39 -5.00 -10.59
N GLU A 52 18.76 -5.17 -11.75
CA GLU A 52 19.15 -6.18 -12.74
C GLU A 52 20.54 -5.91 -13.33
N GLU A 53 20.85 -4.65 -13.64
CA GLU A 53 22.17 -4.21 -14.15
C GLU A 53 23.30 -4.46 -13.15
N LYS A 54 23.00 -4.41 -11.86
CA LYS A 54 23.94 -4.73 -10.77
C LYS A 54 24.06 -6.25 -10.51
N GLY A 55 23.43 -7.09 -11.33
CA GLY A 55 23.44 -8.55 -11.19
C GLY A 55 22.49 -9.07 -10.11
N GLY A 56 21.60 -8.22 -9.60
CA GLY A 56 20.51 -8.62 -8.72
C GLY A 56 19.35 -9.26 -9.48
N SER A 57 18.44 -9.90 -8.74
CA SER A 57 17.20 -10.45 -9.29
C SER A 57 16.01 -9.57 -8.92
N LYS A 58 14.95 -9.61 -9.75
CA LYS A 58 13.70 -8.84 -9.55
C LYS A 58 13.08 -9.05 -8.17
N ASP A 59 13.26 -10.24 -7.59
CA ASP A 59 12.77 -10.56 -6.25
C ASP A 59 13.31 -9.61 -5.16
N VAL A 60 14.48 -9.00 -5.37
CA VAL A 60 15.04 -7.96 -4.49
C VAL A 60 14.12 -6.74 -4.42
N VAL A 61 13.53 -6.34 -5.54
CA VAL A 61 12.56 -5.23 -5.60
C VAL A 61 11.32 -5.60 -4.78
N GLY A 62 10.74 -6.77 -5.02
CA GLY A 62 9.60 -7.25 -4.23
C GLY A 62 9.87 -7.31 -2.72
N LYS A 63 11.05 -7.81 -2.32
CA LYS A 63 11.48 -7.83 -0.91
C LYS A 63 11.63 -6.43 -0.33
N LEU A 64 12.15 -5.47 -1.10
CA LEU A 64 12.22 -4.07 -0.67
C LEU A 64 10.83 -3.48 -0.48
N LEU A 65 9.91 -3.69 -1.44
CA LEU A 65 8.53 -3.20 -1.35
C LEU A 65 7.81 -3.75 -0.11
N ILE A 66 7.94 -5.06 0.16
CA ILE A 66 7.37 -5.70 1.34
C ILE A 66 8.01 -5.13 2.62
N SER A 67 9.33 -4.97 2.64
CA SER A 67 10.05 -4.39 3.78
C SER A 67 9.60 -2.96 4.08
N LEU A 68 9.41 -2.13 3.06
CA LEU A 68 8.90 -0.77 3.20
C LEU A 68 7.46 -0.77 3.74
N LEU A 69 6.58 -1.59 3.16
CA LEU A 69 5.20 -1.73 3.64
C LEU A 69 5.17 -2.13 5.13
N GLN A 70 5.94 -3.15 5.51
CA GLN A 70 6.03 -3.60 6.90
C GLN A 70 6.53 -2.49 7.82
N TYR A 71 7.53 -1.71 7.40
CA TYR A 71 8.02 -0.58 8.17
C TYR A 71 6.92 0.45 8.44
N LEU A 72 6.20 0.86 7.39
CA LEU A 72 5.10 1.83 7.51
C LEU A 72 3.97 1.31 8.41
N LEU A 73 3.61 0.02 8.29
CA LEU A 73 2.62 -0.62 9.16
C LEU A 73 3.06 -0.68 10.62
N ILE A 74 4.35 -0.92 10.88
CA ILE A 74 4.90 -0.88 12.25
C ILE A 74 4.79 0.54 12.83
N ARG A 75 5.15 1.57 12.06
CA ARG A 75 5.02 2.97 12.50
C ARG A 75 3.58 3.30 12.87
N TYR A 76 2.63 2.91 12.02
CA TYR A 76 1.20 3.08 12.29
C TYR A 76 0.77 2.35 13.56
N ARG A 77 1.05 1.04 13.66
CA ARG A 77 0.52 0.20 14.75
C ARG A 77 1.13 0.55 16.10
N ARG A 78 2.46 0.72 16.15
CA ARG A 78 3.26 0.85 17.37
C ARG A 78 3.38 2.28 17.86
N TYR A 79 3.56 3.24 16.94
CA TYR A 79 3.77 4.64 17.30
C TYR A 79 2.55 5.53 17.03
N LYS A 80 1.46 4.95 16.49
CA LYS A 80 0.21 5.66 16.17
C LYS A 80 0.41 6.83 15.21
N GLU A 81 1.46 6.76 14.41
CA GLU A 81 1.79 7.78 13.44
C GLU A 81 0.79 7.74 12.29
N LYS A 82 0.00 8.80 12.15
CA LYS A 82 -1.02 8.89 11.13
C LYS A 82 -0.49 9.36 9.77
N VAL A 83 0.69 10.00 9.78
CA VAL A 83 1.38 10.44 8.56
C VAL A 83 1.69 9.30 7.59
N VAL A 84 1.86 8.07 8.09
CA VAL A 84 2.15 6.90 7.26
C VAL A 84 0.92 6.30 6.58
N VAL A 85 -0.31 6.73 6.93
CA VAL A 85 -1.54 6.07 6.44
C VAL A 85 -1.68 6.16 4.92
N VAL A 86 -1.49 7.34 4.33
CA VAL A 86 -1.54 7.49 2.87
C VAL A 86 -0.36 6.76 2.18
N PRO A 87 0.90 6.89 2.67
CA PRO A 87 2.00 6.06 2.19
C PRO A 87 1.72 4.55 2.22
N VAL A 88 1.14 4.02 3.30
CA VAL A 88 0.79 2.58 3.41
C VAL A 88 -0.10 2.17 2.25
N ILE A 89 -1.18 2.91 1.99
CA ILE A 89 -2.15 2.55 0.94
C ILE A 89 -1.48 2.58 -0.43
N LYS A 90 -0.74 3.65 -0.73
CA LYS A 90 -0.06 3.80 -2.03
C LYS A 90 0.99 2.72 -2.24
N VAL A 91 1.85 2.46 -1.25
CA VAL A 91 2.85 1.37 -1.29
C VAL A 91 2.18 0.00 -1.41
N PHE A 92 1.05 -0.22 -0.73
CA PHE A 92 0.32 -1.49 -0.80
C PHE A 92 -0.22 -1.76 -2.21
N ILE A 93 -0.76 -0.76 -2.89
CA ILE A 93 -1.23 -0.90 -4.28
C ILE A 93 -0.07 -1.02 -5.26
N THR A 94 1.01 -0.26 -5.08
CA THR A 94 2.21 -0.41 -5.88
C THR A 94 2.77 -1.83 -5.75
N LEU A 95 2.80 -2.39 -4.53
CA LEU A 95 3.20 -3.76 -4.28
C LEU A 95 2.25 -4.77 -4.96
N LYS A 96 0.93 -4.56 -4.90
CA LYS A 96 -0.06 -5.38 -5.62
C LYS A 96 0.26 -5.45 -7.11
N GLY A 97 0.35 -4.28 -7.75
CA GLY A 97 0.62 -4.17 -9.20
C GLY A 97 1.92 -4.85 -9.57
N TRP A 98 2.99 -4.53 -8.84
CA TRP A 98 4.32 -5.10 -9.08
C TRP A 98 4.35 -6.63 -8.94
N LEU A 99 3.72 -7.19 -7.90
CA LEU A 99 3.67 -8.64 -7.68
C LEU A 99 2.91 -9.35 -8.80
N ILE A 100 1.74 -8.83 -9.20
CA ILE A 100 0.93 -9.43 -10.26
C ILE A 100 1.67 -9.38 -11.61
N GLU A 101 2.23 -8.22 -11.96
CA GLU A 101 2.97 -8.03 -13.23
C GLU A 101 4.21 -8.93 -13.35
N ASN A 102 4.79 -9.34 -12.21
CA ASN A 102 5.96 -10.20 -12.18
C ASN A 102 5.65 -11.67 -11.82
N GLY A 103 4.37 -12.09 -11.82
CA GLY A 103 3.98 -13.49 -11.65
C GLY A 103 3.99 -14.00 -10.19
N TYR A 104 3.98 -13.09 -9.22
CA TYR A 104 3.99 -13.38 -7.78
C TYR A 104 2.58 -13.31 -7.16
N GLU A 105 1.57 -13.84 -7.85
CA GLU A 105 0.17 -13.80 -7.40
C GLU A 105 -0.05 -14.45 -6.02
N ARG A 106 0.65 -15.55 -5.74
CA ARG A 106 0.58 -16.21 -4.43
C ARG A 106 1.12 -15.33 -3.30
N ASP A 107 2.20 -14.60 -3.56
CA ASP A 107 2.75 -13.66 -2.59
C ASP A 107 1.80 -12.49 -2.38
N TRP A 108 1.12 -12.01 -3.43
CA TRP A 108 0.06 -11.03 -3.29
C TRP A 108 -1.06 -11.53 -2.38
N LEU A 109 -1.55 -12.76 -2.58
CA LEU A 109 -2.59 -13.34 -1.72
C LEU A 109 -2.13 -13.43 -0.26
N ASN A 110 -0.88 -13.81 -0.01
CA ASN A 110 -0.31 -13.81 1.35
C ASN A 110 -0.27 -12.39 1.94
N ILE A 111 0.13 -11.39 1.17
CA ILE A 111 0.15 -9.99 1.60
C ILE A 111 -1.27 -9.49 1.92
N LEU A 112 -2.24 -9.77 1.04
CA LEU A 112 -3.63 -9.41 1.24
C LEU A 112 -4.19 -10.05 2.52
N HIS A 113 -3.99 -11.36 2.69
CA HIS A 113 -4.45 -12.11 3.86
C HIS A 113 -3.94 -11.51 5.17
N ASN A 114 -2.63 -11.20 5.24
CA ASN A 114 -1.99 -10.77 6.47
C ASN A 114 -2.19 -9.29 6.81
N PHE A 115 -2.38 -8.41 5.82
CA PHE A 115 -2.30 -6.96 6.03
C PHE A 115 -3.58 -6.18 5.75
N LEU A 116 -4.61 -6.78 5.14
CA LEU A 116 -5.87 -6.09 4.84
C LEU A 116 -6.51 -5.45 6.09
N GLY A 117 -6.44 -6.14 7.24
CA GLY A 117 -7.01 -5.62 8.50
C GLY A 117 -6.47 -4.26 8.91
N TYR A 118 -5.19 -3.96 8.63
CA TYR A 118 -4.62 -2.64 8.89
C TYR A 118 -5.22 -1.56 7.99
N LEU A 119 -5.49 -1.87 6.73
CA LEU A 119 -6.10 -0.91 5.80
C LEU A 119 -7.52 -0.57 6.24
N VAL A 120 -8.30 -1.57 6.65
CA VAL A 120 -9.65 -1.35 7.19
C VAL A 120 -9.61 -0.49 8.46
N ASP A 121 -8.67 -0.76 9.38
CA ASP A 121 -8.45 0.05 10.60
C ASP A 121 -8.05 1.50 10.30
N MET A 122 -7.45 1.79 9.14
CA MET A 122 -7.06 3.14 8.73
C MET A 122 -8.22 3.97 8.14
N MET A 123 -9.33 3.32 7.73
CA MET A 123 -10.45 4.00 7.06
C MET A 123 -11.04 5.20 7.81
N PRO A 124 -11.23 5.16 9.15
CA PRO A 124 -11.74 6.33 9.89
C PRO A 124 -10.83 7.55 9.76
N TYR A 125 -9.51 7.35 9.84
CA TYR A 125 -8.56 8.47 9.68
C TYR A 125 -8.60 9.05 8.26
N LEU A 126 -8.71 8.20 7.24
CA LEU A 126 -8.83 8.67 5.85
C LEU A 126 -10.10 9.47 5.63
N ALA A 127 -11.22 9.03 6.22
CA ALA A 127 -12.51 9.70 6.14
C ALA A 127 -12.50 11.11 6.75
N GLU A 128 -11.63 11.36 7.75
CA GLU A 128 -11.53 12.62 8.47
C GLU A 128 -10.44 13.55 7.94
N SER A 129 -9.33 12.98 7.44
CA SER A 129 -8.12 13.75 7.09
C SER A 129 -7.99 14.08 5.61
N GLN A 130 -8.66 13.34 4.72
CA GLN A 130 -8.53 13.51 3.28
C GLN A 130 -9.66 14.35 2.70
N GLU A 131 -9.37 15.04 1.60
CA GLU A 131 -10.41 15.69 0.80
C GLU A 131 -11.44 14.66 0.33
N ARG A 132 -12.70 15.10 0.20
CA ARG A 132 -13.87 14.27 -0.11
C ARG A 132 -13.60 13.22 -1.20
N GLU A 133 -13.04 13.64 -2.33
CA GLU A 133 -12.82 12.77 -3.49
C GLU A 133 -11.74 11.72 -3.20
N MET A 134 -10.66 12.11 -2.53
CA MET A 134 -9.58 11.22 -2.14
C MET A 134 -10.02 10.23 -1.06
N ALA A 135 -10.79 10.68 -0.08
CA ALA A 135 -11.38 9.81 0.93
C ALA A 135 -12.29 8.74 0.29
N ASP A 136 -13.19 9.13 -0.62
CA ASP A 136 -14.08 8.17 -1.30
C ASP A 136 -13.27 7.17 -2.14
N ALA A 137 -12.24 7.64 -2.85
CA ALA A 137 -11.36 6.78 -3.62
C ALA A 137 -10.63 5.75 -2.75
N TYR A 138 -10.01 6.18 -1.65
CA TYR A 138 -9.30 5.26 -0.75
C TYR A 138 -10.23 4.29 -0.03
N LEU A 139 -11.37 4.75 0.48
CA LEU A 139 -12.31 3.84 1.15
C LEU A 139 -12.95 2.85 0.16
N THR A 140 -13.23 3.28 -1.08
CA THR A 140 -13.70 2.39 -2.15
C THR A 140 -12.64 1.33 -2.48
N LEU A 141 -11.38 1.73 -2.60
CA LEU A 141 -10.26 0.82 -2.83
C LEU A 141 -10.15 -0.24 -1.73
N ILE A 142 -10.16 0.18 -0.46
CA ILE A 142 -10.05 -0.74 0.69
C ILE A 142 -11.24 -1.70 0.74
N TYR A 143 -12.45 -1.20 0.49
CA TYR A 143 -13.64 -2.04 0.41
C TYR A 143 -13.56 -3.08 -0.72
N ASN A 144 -13.05 -2.70 -1.90
CA ASN A 144 -12.85 -3.64 -3.00
C ASN A 144 -11.81 -4.73 -2.66
N LEU A 145 -10.75 -4.39 -1.92
CA LEU A 145 -9.80 -5.37 -1.41
C LEU A 145 -10.43 -6.32 -0.38
N ALA A 146 -11.37 -5.83 0.43
CA ALA A 146 -12.11 -6.68 1.37
C ALA A 146 -13.08 -7.64 0.65
N LEU A 147 -13.72 -7.20 -0.43
CA LEU A 147 -14.46 -8.09 -1.33
C LEU A 147 -13.55 -9.15 -1.96
N GLU A 148 -12.38 -8.75 -2.47
CA GLU A 148 -11.40 -9.67 -3.04
C GLU A 148 -10.98 -10.75 -2.03
N ALA A 149 -10.67 -10.34 -0.80
CA ALA A 149 -10.25 -11.25 0.25
C ALA A 149 -11.36 -12.20 0.70
N GLU A 150 -12.59 -11.72 0.85
CA GLU A 150 -13.74 -12.58 1.19
C GLU A 150 -14.00 -13.63 0.11
N ASP A 151 -14.05 -13.20 -1.16
CA ASP A 151 -14.23 -14.09 -2.31
C ASP A 151 -13.09 -15.13 -2.43
N THR A 152 -11.87 -14.77 -2.03
CA THR A 152 -10.68 -15.61 -2.21
C THR A 152 -10.45 -16.58 -1.05
N PHE A 153 -10.62 -16.14 0.20
CA PHE A 153 -10.25 -16.95 1.37
C PHE A 153 -11.44 -17.64 2.02
N GLY A 154 -12.65 -17.08 1.92
CA GLY A 154 -13.87 -17.65 2.50
C GLY A 154 -13.90 -17.73 4.03
N GLU A 155 -12.92 -17.14 4.72
CA GLU A 155 -12.86 -17.14 6.19
C GLU A 155 -13.82 -16.08 6.78
N PRO A 156 -14.48 -16.34 7.92
CA PRO A 156 -15.38 -15.38 8.57
C PRO A 156 -14.73 -14.02 8.85
N TYR A 157 -13.44 -14.03 9.19
CA TYR A 157 -12.65 -12.82 9.42
C TYR A 157 -12.70 -11.83 8.24
N PHE A 158 -12.62 -12.31 7.00
CA PHE A 158 -12.66 -11.41 5.83
C PHE A 158 -14.07 -10.90 5.54
N ASN A 159 -15.11 -11.66 5.89
CA ASN A 159 -16.48 -11.16 5.84
C ASN A 159 -16.70 -10.03 6.87
N ASP A 160 -16.15 -10.16 8.07
CA ASP A 160 -16.23 -9.10 9.09
C ASP A 160 -15.49 -7.83 8.62
N LEU A 161 -14.29 -7.97 8.05
CA LEU A 161 -13.55 -6.86 7.46
C LEU A 161 -14.34 -6.17 6.33
N LYS A 162 -15.00 -6.94 5.45
CA LYS A 162 -15.87 -6.41 4.39
C LYS A 162 -17.02 -5.59 4.97
N ILE A 163 -17.70 -6.09 6.01
CA ILE A 163 -18.81 -5.37 6.66
C ILE A 163 -18.32 -4.05 7.24
N VAL A 164 -17.22 -4.06 8.00
CA VAL A 164 -16.64 -2.84 8.59
C VAL A 164 -16.22 -1.84 7.51
N ALA A 165 -15.57 -2.32 6.44
CA ALA A 165 -15.17 -1.45 5.33
C ALA A 165 -16.38 -0.84 4.62
N LYS A 166 -17.44 -1.63 4.40
CA LYS A 166 -18.69 -1.17 3.80
C LYS A 166 -19.36 -0.08 4.64
N GLU A 167 -19.43 -0.27 5.95
CA GLU A 167 -20.00 0.71 6.88
C GLU A 167 -19.22 2.02 6.87
N ASN A 168 -17.89 1.96 6.90
CA ASN A 168 -17.05 3.16 6.81
C ASN A 168 -17.28 3.92 5.49
N LEU A 169 -17.32 3.21 4.35
CA LEU A 169 -17.58 3.81 3.04
C LEU A 169 -18.98 4.41 2.97
N LYS A 170 -20.00 3.71 3.48
CA LYS A 170 -21.38 4.18 3.55
C LYS A 170 -21.47 5.47 4.37
N ASN A 171 -20.91 5.48 5.57
CA ASN A 171 -20.90 6.64 6.45
C ASN A 171 -20.23 7.86 5.81
N LEU A 172 -19.11 7.64 5.10
CA LEU A 172 -18.44 8.70 4.33
C LEU A 172 -19.36 9.26 3.23
N ARG A 173 -19.97 8.38 2.44
CA ARG A 173 -20.83 8.78 1.31
C ARG A 173 -22.08 9.49 1.79
N GLU A 174 -22.71 9.03 2.87
CA GLU A 174 -23.86 9.70 3.49
C GLU A 174 -23.48 11.09 4.00
N ARG A 175 -22.34 11.22 4.71
CA ARG A 175 -21.81 12.51 5.19
C ARG A 175 -21.64 13.52 4.06
N TYR A 176 -21.25 13.06 2.87
CA TYR A 176 -21.01 13.91 1.70
C TYR A 176 -22.13 13.93 0.66
N GLY A 177 -23.29 13.29 0.92
CA GLY A 177 -24.40 13.22 -0.03
C GLY A 177 -24.05 12.54 -1.36
N ILE A 178 -23.14 11.56 -1.35
CA ILE A 178 -22.74 10.78 -2.53
C ILE A 178 -23.72 9.63 -2.72
N SER A 179 -24.52 9.64 -3.80
CA SER A 179 -25.52 8.61 -4.09
C SER A 179 -25.01 7.42 -4.91
N ARG A 180 -23.68 7.24 -4.99
CA ARG A 180 -23.08 6.13 -5.74
C ARG A 180 -23.31 4.81 -5.00
N GLU A 181 -23.88 3.83 -5.69
CA GLU A 181 -24.10 2.48 -5.16
C GLU A 181 -22.77 1.84 -4.71
N ILE A 182 -22.80 1.14 -3.58
CA ILE A 182 -21.67 0.34 -3.10
C ILE A 182 -21.84 -1.05 -3.68
N ALA A 183 -20.87 -1.53 -4.45
CA ALA A 183 -20.95 -2.84 -5.08
C ALA A 183 -21.01 -3.95 -4.02
N GLU A 184 -21.90 -4.92 -4.19
CA GLU A 184 -21.99 -6.08 -3.27
C GLU A 184 -21.01 -7.20 -3.62
N LYS A 185 -20.47 -7.19 -4.85
CA LYS A 185 -19.53 -8.18 -5.38
C LYS A 185 -18.56 -7.50 -6.33
N LEU A 186 -17.35 -8.05 -6.46
CA LEU A 186 -16.47 -7.67 -7.55
C LEU A 186 -17.12 -8.05 -8.88
N LYS A 187 -17.14 -7.11 -9.85
CA LYS A 187 -17.48 -7.46 -11.22
C LYS A 187 -16.37 -8.39 -11.74
N LYS A 188 -16.63 -9.70 -11.77
CA LYS A 188 -15.89 -10.62 -12.63
C LYS A 188 -16.21 -10.22 -14.06
N ASN A 189 -15.30 -9.49 -14.71
CA ASN A 189 -15.09 -9.40 -16.16
C ASN A 189 -14.28 -8.14 -16.50
N CYS A 190 -12.98 -8.33 -16.74
CA CYS A 190 -12.37 -8.02 -18.02
C CYS A 190 -11.55 -9.24 -18.43
#